data_AF-A0A0F4R461-F1
#
_entry.id   AF-A0A0F4R461-F1
#
_cell.length_a   1.000
_cell.length_b   1.000
_cell.length_c   1.000
_cell.angle_alpha   90.00
_cell.angle_beta   90.00
_cell.angle_gamma   90.00
#
_symmetry.space_group_name_H-M   'P 1'
#
loop_
_entity.id
_entity.type
_entity.pdbx_description
1 polymer ?
#
loop_
_entity_poly.entity_id
_entity_poly.type
_entity_poly.pdbx_seq_one_letter_code
_entity_poly.pdbx_strand_id
1 'polypeptide(L)'
;MNKPNKLGFLEVEVQEEGFPENSLSQFINANKVFCFSLFLFLCFLISTLVSIAISLLVTPAPAPSTKAVMLLSNSLNEIKSEQTQLIQNYQEFKQEQLLVKQELNSDNVTALKHILMDQEQNFQLFLQSLKQGMQSLSGDLPNGDKWYQDYSEQINLAEKHSFRRHTLLSMIQTDTYQQD
;
A
#
# COMPACT_ATOMS: atom_id res chain seq x y z
N MET A 1 -24.68 -10.54 114.24
CA MET A 1 -26.08 -10.41 113.76
C MET A 1 -26.07 -10.17 112.25
N ASN A 2 -27.21 -10.46 111.59
CA ASN A 2 -27.58 -10.10 110.21
C ASN A 2 -26.91 -10.82 109.01
N LYS A 3 -27.74 -11.67 108.38
CA LYS A 3 -27.84 -11.97 106.93
C LYS A 3 -29.05 -11.13 106.37
N PRO A 4 -29.41 -11.14 105.07
CA PRO A 4 -28.68 -11.38 103.80
C PRO A 4 -29.00 -10.30 102.70
N ASN A 5 -28.80 -10.64 101.41
CA ASN A 5 -29.39 -10.08 100.15
C ASN A 5 -28.61 -8.97 99.39
N LYS A 6 -28.69 -8.84 98.05
CA LYS A 6 -28.98 -9.77 96.91
C LYS A 6 -28.74 -9.03 95.55
N LEU A 7 -28.02 -9.64 94.59
CA LEU A 7 -27.99 -9.40 93.12
C LEU A 7 -27.66 -7.99 92.51
N GLY A 8 -26.80 -7.98 91.47
CA GLY A 8 -27.09 -7.25 90.21
C GLY A 8 -25.93 -6.54 89.46
N PHE A 9 -25.77 -6.88 88.16
CA PHE A 9 -25.10 -6.14 87.06
C PHE A 9 -23.55 -6.01 87.11
N LEU A 10 -22.80 -6.70 86.21
CA LEU A 10 -22.30 -6.26 84.87
C LEU A 10 -21.34 -5.05 84.98
N GLU A 11 -20.15 -4.97 84.38
CA GLU A 11 -19.49 -5.71 83.28
C GLU A 11 -17.94 -5.54 83.46
N VAL A 12 -16.96 -6.15 82.79
CA VAL A 12 -16.82 -6.94 81.53
C VAL A 12 -15.71 -8.01 81.75
N GLU A 13 -15.67 -9.10 80.97
CA GLU A 13 -14.46 -9.94 80.78
C GLU A 13 -14.23 -10.16 79.27
N VAL A 14 -12.96 -10.17 78.83
CA VAL A 14 -12.59 -10.19 77.40
C VAL A 14 -12.79 -11.59 76.81
N GLN A 15 -13.51 -11.68 75.69
CA GLN A 15 -13.73 -12.93 74.96
C GLN A 15 -12.96 -12.90 73.64
N GLU A 16 -11.79 -13.55 73.59
CA GLU A 16 -11.11 -13.86 72.31
C GLU A 16 -11.73 -15.12 71.69
N GLU A 17 -12.27 -15.00 70.47
CA GLU A 17 -12.84 -16.14 69.75
C GLU A 17 -11.74 -17.01 69.11
N GLY A 18 -11.42 -18.13 69.77
CA GLY A 18 -10.66 -19.23 69.17
C GLY A 18 -11.55 -20.13 68.31
N PHE A 19 -11.20 -20.31 67.03
CA PHE A 19 -11.88 -21.24 66.13
C PHE A 19 -11.81 -22.68 66.67
N PRO A 20 -12.93 -23.42 66.79
CA PRO A 20 -12.92 -24.73 67.45
C PRO A 20 -12.47 -25.85 66.49
N GLU A 21 -11.22 -26.30 66.61
CA GLU A 21 -10.68 -27.50 65.92
C GLU A 21 -11.56 -28.76 66.12
N ASN A 22 -12.29 -28.81 67.24
CA ASN A 22 -13.17 -29.94 67.60
C ASN A 22 -14.45 -30.05 66.75
N SER A 23 -14.84 -29.02 66.00
CA SER A 23 -16.04 -29.06 65.15
C SER A 23 -15.83 -29.90 63.88
N LEU A 24 -14.68 -29.71 63.22
CA LEU A 24 -14.26 -30.43 62.02
C LEU A 24 -14.07 -31.93 62.30
N SER A 25 -13.41 -32.26 63.41
CA SER A 25 -13.15 -33.65 63.79
C SER A 25 -14.45 -34.41 64.11
N GLN A 26 -15.44 -33.78 64.74
CA GLN A 26 -16.77 -34.37 64.92
C GLN A 26 -17.51 -34.57 63.58
N PHE A 27 -17.47 -33.60 62.67
CA PHE A 27 -18.13 -33.71 61.36
C PHE A 27 -17.54 -34.83 60.50
N ILE A 28 -16.21 -35.00 60.54
CA ILE A 28 -15.48 -36.09 59.88
C ILE A 28 -15.83 -37.46 60.47
N ASN A 29 -15.95 -37.56 61.80
CA ASN A 29 -16.32 -38.80 62.48
C ASN A 29 -17.78 -39.20 62.24
N ALA A 30 -18.69 -38.23 62.09
CA ALA A 30 -20.11 -38.46 61.78
C ALA A 30 -20.32 -38.95 60.34
N ASN A 31 -19.60 -38.38 59.37
CA ASN A 31 -19.81 -38.61 57.94
C ASN A 31 -18.60 -39.27 57.25
N LYS A 32 -18.04 -40.33 57.86
CA LYS A 32 -16.83 -41.03 57.37
C LYS A 32 -16.85 -41.41 55.89
N VAL A 33 -17.99 -41.88 55.39
CA VAL A 33 -18.16 -42.26 53.96
C VAL A 33 -18.08 -41.04 53.04
N PHE A 34 -18.66 -39.90 53.45
CA PHE A 34 -18.58 -38.65 52.70
C PHE A 34 -17.14 -38.11 52.69
N CYS A 35 -16.46 -38.10 53.83
CA CYS A 35 -15.05 -37.66 53.90
C CYS A 35 -14.11 -38.57 53.09
N PHE A 36 -14.34 -39.89 53.07
CA PHE A 36 -13.60 -40.82 52.22
C PHE A 36 -13.87 -40.57 50.72
N SER A 37 -15.12 -40.31 50.34
CA SER A 37 -15.49 -39.94 48.97
C SER A 37 -14.86 -38.61 48.53
N LEU A 38 -14.90 -37.59 49.40
CA LEU A 38 -14.26 -36.29 49.18
C LEU A 38 -12.74 -36.43 49.01
N PHE A 39 -12.10 -37.27 49.82
CA PHE A 39 -10.67 -37.55 49.73
C PHE A 39 -10.31 -38.23 48.40
N LEU A 40 -11.07 -39.25 47.96
CA LEU A 40 -10.85 -39.88 46.66
C LEU A 40 -11.09 -38.91 45.49
N PHE A 41 -12.09 -38.04 45.59
CA PHE A 41 -12.33 -37.00 44.59
C PHE A 41 -11.17 -35.99 44.52
N LEU A 42 -10.64 -35.56 45.66
CA LEU A 42 -9.46 -34.69 45.74
C LEU A 42 -8.23 -35.37 45.12
N CYS A 43 -7.97 -36.64 45.44
CA CYS A 43 -6.89 -37.42 44.83
C CYS A 43 -7.06 -37.56 43.32
N PHE A 44 -8.29 -37.73 42.81
CA PHE A 44 -8.55 -37.77 41.37
C PHE A 44 -8.23 -36.43 40.70
N LEU A 45 -8.68 -35.30 41.26
CA LEU A 45 -8.35 -33.96 40.73
C LEU A 45 -6.85 -33.67 40.73
N ILE A 46 -6.14 -34.04 41.80
CA ILE A 46 -4.67 -33.89 41.87
C ILE A 46 -4.00 -34.78 40.82
N SER A 47 -4.46 -36.03 40.65
CA SER A 47 -3.93 -36.96 39.66
C SER A 47 -4.14 -36.49 38.21
N THR A 48 -5.30 -35.90 37.88
CA THR A 48 -5.54 -35.34 36.55
C THR A 48 -4.71 -34.09 36.30
N LEU A 49 -4.57 -33.18 37.28
CA LEU A 49 -3.70 -32.01 37.18
C LEU A 49 -2.23 -32.39 36.99
N VAL A 50 -1.72 -33.37 37.76
CA VAL A 50 -0.37 -33.91 37.61
C VAL A 50 -0.19 -34.60 36.25
N SER A 51 -1.19 -35.35 35.78
CA SER A 51 -1.15 -35.99 34.45
C SER A 51 -1.13 -34.96 33.32
N ILE A 52 -1.88 -33.85 33.43
CA ILE A 52 -1.85 -32.75 32.45
C ILE A 52 -0.50 -32.02 32.51
N ALA A 53 0.01 -31.72 33.70
CA ALA A 53 1.31 -31.07 33.87
C ALA A 53 2.46 -31.93 33.31
N ILE A 54 2.48 -33.23 33.61
CA ILE A 54 3.44 -34.18 33.03
C ILE A 54 3.22 -34.32 31.51
N SER A 55 1.98 -34.36 31.03
CA SER A 55 1.70 -34.41 29.58
C SER A 55 2.25 -33.18 28.86
N LEU A 56 2.12 -31.98 29.42
CA LEU A 56 2.71 -30.74 28.86
C LEU A 56 4.25 -30.69 28.97
N LEU A 57 4.85 -31.47 29.88
CA LEU A 57 6.31 -31.58 30.07
C LEU A 57 6.94 -32.69 29.22
N VAL A 58 6.18 -33.75 28.93
CA VAL A 58 6.63 -34.98 28.23
C VAL A 58 6.19 -35.01 26.77
N THR A 59 5.10 -34.33 26.41
CA THR A 59 4.82 -34.01 25.01
C THR A 59 5.60 -32.74 24.65
N PRO A 60 6.71 -32.81 23.91
CA PRO A 60 7.18 -31.63 23.21
C PRO A 60 6.04 -31.21 22.28
N ALA A 61 5.55 -29.97 22.42
CA ALA A 61 4.77 -29.32 21.37
C ALA A 61 5.54 -29.57 20.06
N PRO A 62 4.91 -30.17 19.03
CA PRO A 62 5.61 -30.89 17.96
C PRO A 62 6.66 -29.97 17.36
N ALA A 63 7.92 -30.23 17.74
CA ALA A 63 8.98 -29.26 17.53
C ALA A 63 9.05 -28.99 16.03
N PRO A 64 8.75 -27.75 15.58
CA PRO A 64 8.66 -27.47 14.16
C PRO A 64 10.03 -27.83 13.59
N SER A 65 10.05 -28.80 12.68
CA SER A 65 11.29 -29.53 12.37
C SER A 65 12.38 -28.50 12.05
N THR A 66 13.57 -28.64 12.63
CA THR A 66 14.61 -27.59 12.52
C THR A 66 14.89 -27.25 11.05
N LYS A 67 14.73 -28.25 10.16
CA LYS A 67 14.76 -28.12 8.71
C LYS A 67 13.59 -27.31 8.13
N ALA A 68 12.36 -27.51 8.60
CA ALA A 68 11.19 -26.72 8.19
C ALA A 68 11.27 -25.26 8.67
N VAL A 69 11.73 -25.00 9.90
CA VAL A 69 11.95 -23.63 10.42
C VAL A 69 13.06 -22.93 9.63
N MET A 70 14.16 -23.64 9.35
CA MET A 70 15.27 -23.12 8.55
C MET A 70 14.85 -22.83 7.09
N LEU A 71 14.07 -23.71 6.46
CA LEU A 71 13.53 -23.49 5.11
C LEU A 71 12.60 -22.26 5.08
N LEU A 72 11.70 -22.12 6.06
CA LEU A 72 10.79 -20.96 6.15
C LEU A 72 11.54 -19.65 6.44
N SER A 73 12.57 -19.70 7.29
CA SER A 73 13.45 -18.54 7.55
C SER A 73 14.22 -18.12 6.29
N ASN A 74 14.73 -19.08 5.53
CA ASN A 74 15.42 -18.81 4.28
C ASN A 74 14.47 -18.21 3.24
N SER A 75 13.28 -18.77 3.04
CA SER A 75 12.31 -18.22 2.08
C SER A 75 11.79 -16.84 2.50
N LEU A 76 11.64 -16.56 3.80
CA LEU A 76 11.30 -15.22 4.28
C LEU A 76 12.42 -14.20 4.03
N ASN A 77 13.68 -14.61 4.19
CA ASN A 77 14.83 -13.75 3.87
C ASN A 77 14.96 -13.51 2.36
N GLU A 78 14.71 -14.54 1.55
CA GLU A 78 14.68 -14.48 0.07
C GLU A 78 13.57 -13.53 -0.41
N ILE A 79 12.31 -13.73 0.01
CA ILE A 79 11.18 -12.84 -0.30
C ILE A 79 11.44 -11.39 0.16
N LYS A 80 12.09 -11.20 1.31
CA LYS A 80 12.48 -9.86 1.79
C LYS A 80 13.58 -9.23 0.94
N SER A 81 14.51 -10.02 0.42
CA SER A 81 15.53 -9.59 -0.53
C SER A 81 14.90 -9.19 -1.86
N GLU A 82 14.03 -10.04 -2.42
CA GLU A 82 13.26 -9.76 -3.64
C GLU A 82 12.39 -8.50 -3.50
N GLN A 83 11.71 -8.33 -2.36
CA GLN A 83 10.92 -7.13 -2.07
C GLN A 83 11.81 -5.87 -2.04
N THR A 84 12.98 -5.95 -1.42
CA THR A 84 13.93 -4.83 -1.36
C THR A 84 14.44 -4.47 -2.76
N GLN A 85 14.81 -5.48 -3.55
CA GLN A 85 15.25 -5.31 -4.94
C GLN A 85 14.13 -4.75 -5.83
N LEU A 86 12.89 -5.21 -5.67
CA LEU A 86 11.74 -4.69 -6.42
C LEU A 86 11.45 -3.22 -6.08
N ILE A 87 11.60 -2.83 -4.82
CA ILE A 87 11.47 -1.43 -4.39
C ILE A 87 12.60 -0.57 -5.00
N GLN A 88 13.84 -1.06 -5.02
CA GLN A 88 14.98 -0.38 -5.64
C GLN A 88 14.76 -0.20 -7.15
N ASN A 89 14.46 -1.29 -7.88
CA ASN A 89 14.17 -1.26 -9.31
C ASN A 89 13.01 -0.29 -9.64
N TYR A 90 11.97 -0.23 -8.79
CA TYR A 90 10.85 0.70 -8.96
C TYR A 90 11.27 2.17 -8.73
N GLN A 91 12.15 2.43 -7.77
CA GLN A 91 12.70 3.77 -7.52
C GLN A 91 13.61 4.23 -8.66
N GLU A 92 14.48 3.35 -9.16
CA GLU A 92 15.35 3.59 -10.32
C GLU A 92 14.51 3.89 -11.58
N PHE A 93 13.55 3.02 -11.92
CA PHE A 93 12.62 3.25 -13.04
C PHE A 93 11.87 4.58 -12.93
N LYS A 94 11.48 4.99 -11.71
CA LYS A 94 10.81 6.27 -11.47
C LYS A 94 11.76 7.46 -11.69
N GLN A 95 13.03 7.34 -11.32
CA GLN A 95 14.05 8.37 -11.59
C GLN A 95 14.37 8.45 -13.08
N GLU A 96 14.57 7.32 -13.77
CA GLU A 96 14.77 7.27 -15.21
C GLU A 96 13.58 7.87 -15.97
N GLN A 97 12.34 7.57 -15.57
CA GLN A 97 11.15 8.20 -16.16
C GLN A 97 11.13 9.72 -15.96
N LEU A 98 11.59 10.23 -14.81
CA LEU A 98 11.69 11.67 -14.55
C LEU A 98 12.79 12.31 -15.41
N LEU A 99 13.96 11.66 -15.53
CA LEU A 99 15.05 12.11 -16.40
C LEU A 99 14.63 12.14 -17.88
N VAL A 100 13.98 11.08 -18.38
CA VAL A 100 13.43 11.04 -19.75
C VAL A 100 12.39 12.13 -19.96
N LYS A 101 11.53 12.42 -18.97
CA LYS A 101 10.59 13.56 -19.02
C LYS A 101 11.30 14.92 -19.01
N GLN A 102 12.45 15.04 -18.35
CA GLN A 102 13.27 16.25 -18.33
C GLN A 102 14.10 16.44 -19.61
N GLU A 103 14.58 15.36 -20.25
CA GLU A 103 15.23 15.44 -21.56
C GLU A 103 14.22 15.76 -22.66
N LEU A 104 13.03 15.16 -22.58
CA LEU A 104 11.84 15.51 -23.35
C LEU A 104 11.11 16.75 -22.79
N ASN A 105 11.80 17.63 -22.05
CA ASN A 105 11.22 18.82 -21.42
C ASN A 105 10.32 19.57 -22.41
N SER A 106 9.17 20.00 -21.91
CA SER A 106 8.13 20.63 -22.73
C SER A 106 8.62 21.90 -23.43
N ASP A 107 9.66 22.56 -22.94
CA ASP A 107 10.35 23.67 -23.64
C ASP A 107 10.95 23.23 -24.99
N ASN A 108 11.60 22.07 -25.06
CA ASN A 108 12.15 21.53 -26.31
C ASN A 108 11.03 21.17 -27.29
N VAL A 109 9.94 20.58 -26.79
CA VAL A 109 8.77 20.21 -27.59
C VAL A 109 8.00 21.46 -28.07
N THR A 110 7.90 22.49 -27.23
CA THR A 110 7.28 23.79 -27.55
C THR A 110 8.12 24.56 -28.57
N ALA A 111 9.44 24.62 -28.39
CA ALA A 111 10.37 25.22 -29.34
C ALA A 111 10.30 24.51 -30.70
N LEU A 112 10.29 23.17 -30.72
CA LEU A 112 10.12 22.40 -31.95
C LEU A 112 8.75 22.64 -32.60
N LYS A 113 7.66 22.70 -31.82
CA LYS A 113 6.32 23.08 -32.31
C LYS A 113 6.36 24.45 -32.99
N HIS A 114 6.97 25.46 -32.38
CA HIS A 114 7.09 26.80 -32.95
C HIS A 114 7.90 26.79 -34.26
N ILE A 115 9.06 26.13 -34.27
CA ILE A 115 9.90 25.98 -35.48
C ILE A 115 9.11 25.33 -36.63
N LEU A 116 8.34 24.28 -36.35
CA LEU A 116 7.52 23.61 -37.37
C LEU A 116 6.34 24.48 -37.83
N MET A 117 5.71 25.25 -36.93
CA MET A 117 4.65 26.20 -37.30
C MET A 117 5.18 27.32 -38.20
N ASP A 118 6.35 27.88 -37.89
CA ASP A 118 7.04 28.88 -38.69
C ASP A 118 7.48 28.32 -40.06
N GLN A 119 7.93 27.06 -40.11
CA GLN A 119 8.25 26.38 -41.38
C GLN A 119 7.02 26.24 -42.28
N GLU A 120 5.87 25.85 -41.74
CA GLU A 120 4.62 25.78 -42.53
C GLU A 120 4.18 27.16 -43.02
N GLN A 121 4.29 28.21 -42.20
CA GLN A 121 3.98 29.57 -42.61
C GLN A 121 4.91 30.07 -43.74
N ASN A 122 6.21 29.83 -43.62
CA ASN A 122 7.19 30.16 -44.67
C ASN A 122 6.93 29.36 -45.96
N PHE A 123 6.53 28.09 -45.85
CA PHE A 123 6.17 27.27 -47.00
C PHE A 123 4.90 27.77 -47.70
N GLN A 124 3.89 28.24 -46.97
CA GLN A 124 2.70 28.88 -47.54
C GLN A 124 3.06 30.16 -48.32
N LEU A 125 3.88 31.04 -47.72
CA LEU A 125 4.37 32.26 -48.39
C LEU A 125 5.18 31.95 -49.66
N PHE A 126 6.01 30.91 -49.62
CA PHE A 126 6.74 30.42 -50.79
C PHE A 126 5.79 29.93 -51.90
N LEU A 127 4.80 29.09 -51.57
CA LEU A 127 3.82 28.58 -52.53
C LEU A 127 2.98 29.70 -53.16
N GLN A 128 2.57 30.70 -52.37
CA GLN A 128 1.85 31.88 -52.86
C GLN A 128 2.71 32.70 -53.82
N SER A 129 3.98 32.96 -53.46
CA SER A 129 4.94 33.68 -54.30
C SER A 129 5.23 32.93 -55.61
N LEU A 130 5.40 31.60 -55.53
CA LEU A 130 5.58 30.73 -56.69
C LEU A 130 4.37 30.80 -57.62
N LYS A 131 3.15 30.66 -57.09
CA LYS A 131 1.90 30.73 -57.86
C LYS A 131 1.71 32.09 -58.54
N GLN A 132 2.00 33.19 -57.85
CA GLN A 132 1.96 34.54 -58.44
C GLN A 132 2.99 34.69 -59.57
N GLY A 133 4.22 34.22 -59.36
CA GLY A 133 5.26 34.23 -60.40
C GLY A 133 4.88 33.37 -61.62
N MET A 134 4.27 32.20 -61.40
CA MET A 134 3.73 31.36 -62.46
C MET A 134 2.57 32.03 -63.21
N GLN A 135 1.68 32.73 -62.51
CA GLN A 135 0.58 33.49 -63.13
C GLN A 135 1.10 34.64 -64.00
N SER A 136 2.16 35.33 -63.56
CA SER A 136 2.80 36.36 -64.37
C SER A 136 3.45 35.75 -65.62
N LEU A 137 4.21 34.67 -65.44
CA LEU A 137 4.91 33.99 -66.54
C LEU A 137 3.96 33.33 -67.56
N SER A 138 2.78 32.87 -67.13
CA SER A 138 1.83 32.21 -68.03
C SER A 138 1.24 33.14 -69.08
N GLY A 139 1.19 34.45 -68.85
CA GLY A 139 0.77 35.43 -69.85
C GLY A 139 1.76 35.56 -71.02
N ASP A 140 3.04 35.26 -70.79
CA ASP A 140 4.13 35.40 -71.77
C ASP A 140 4.43 34.11 -72.54
N LEU A 141 3.80 32.98 -72.18
CA LEU A 141 4.11 31.65 -72.72
C LEU A 141 3.00 31.10 -73.63
N PRO A 142 3.33 30.46 -74.77
CA PRO A 142 2.35 29.75 -75.59
C PRO A 142 1.76 28.57 -74.80
N ASN A 143 0.42 28.50 -74.73
CA ASN A 143 -0.35 27.59 -73.87
C ASN A 143 -0.12 27.80 -72.35
N GLY A 144 0.41 28.96 -71.94
CA GLY A 144 0.71 29.28 -70.55
C GLY A 144 -0.51 29.17 -69.62
N ASP A 145 -1.70 29.54 -70.07
CA ASP A 145 -2.95 29.42 -69.28
C ASP A 145 -3.22 27.98 -68.83
N LYS A 146 -3.07 27.00 -69.73
CA LYS A 146 -3.25 25.58 -69.40
C LYS A 146 -2.18 25.09 -68.44
N TRP A 147 -0.93 25.48 -68.67
CA TRP A 147 0.18 25.16 -67.76
C TRP A 147 -0.08 25.74 -66.36
N TYR A 148 -0.47 27.01 -66.27
CA TYR A 148 -0.81 27.65 -65.01
C TYR A 148 -1.98 26.95 -64.31
N GLN A 149 -3.03 26.55 -65.04
CA GLN A 149 -4.16 25.80 -64.49
C GLN A 149 -3.72 24.45 -63.90
N ASP A 150 -3.03 23.62 -64.70
CA ASP A 150 -2.62 22.26 -64.33
C ASP A 150 -1.71 22.26 -63.08
N TYR A 151 -0.76 23.21 -63.00
CA TYR A 151 0.15 23.32 -61.85
C TYR A 151 -0.43 24.10 -60.66
N SER A 152 -1.33 25.06 -60.87
CA SER A 152 -2.00 25.76 -59.78
C SER A 152 -2.86 24.84 -58.93
N GLU A 153 -3.49 23.82 -59.52
CA GLU A 153 -4.24 22.82 -58.75
C GLU A 153 -3.32 22.11 -57.74
N GLN A 154 -2.13 21.68 -58.19
CA GLN A 154 -1.16 21.00 -57.32
C GLN A 154 -0.60 21.92 -56.23
N ILE A 155 -0.36 23.20 -56.54
CA ILE A 155 0.07 24.20 -55.54
C ILE A 155 -1.04 24.46 -54.51
N ASN A 156 -2.30 24.60 -54.94
CA ASN A 156 -3.45 24.75 -54.03
C ASN A 156 -3.61 23.54 -53.10
N LEU A 157 -3.37 22.32 -53.62
CA LEU A 157 -3.39 21.10 -52.81
C LEU A 157 -2.24 21.11 -51.78
N ALA A 158 -1.02 21.45 -52.18
CA ALA A 158 0.13 21.55 -51.28
C ALA A 158 -0.08 22.62 -50.18
N GLU A 159 -0.64 23.77 -50.53
CA GLU A 159 -1.01 24.85 -49.61
C GLU A 159 -2.08 24.38 -48.60
N LYS A 160 -3.14 23.72 -49.07
CA LYS A 160 -4.18 23.11 -48.22
C LYS A 160 -3.61 22.07 -47.25
N HIS A 161 -2.65 21.26 -47.70
CA HIS A 161 -1.95 20.31 -46.83
C HIS A 161 -1.07 21.01 -45.79
N SER A 162 -0.42 22.13 -46.14
CA SER A 162 0.35 22.96 -45.20
C SER A 162 -0.53 23.60 -44.14
N PHE A 163 -1.64 24.25 -44.53
CA PHE A 163 -2.61 24.79 -43.58
C PHE A 163 -3.09 23.72 -42.61
N ARG A 164 -3.41 22.51 -43.08
CA ARG A 164 -3.78 21.40 -42.22
C ARG A 164 -2.68 21.02 -41.23
N ARG A 165 -1.41 20.97 -41.64
CA ARG A 165 -0.29 20.66 -40.73
C ARG A 165 -0.09 21.78 -39.71
N HIS A 166 -0.12 23.04 -40.12
CA HIS A 166 -0.04 24.19 -39.21
C HIS A 166 -1.20 24.19 -38.17
N THR A 167 -2.44 23.90 -38.60
CA THR A 167 -3.58 23.73 -37.69
C THR A 167 -3.42 22.55 -36.73
N LEU A 168 -2.88 21.42 -37.19
CA LEU A 168 -2.62 20.28 -36.31
C LEU A 168 -1.52 20.61 -35.28
N LEU A 169 -0.45 21.28 -35.71
CA LEU A 169 0.63 21.73 -34.82
C LEU A 169 0.13 22.71 -33.76
N SER A 170 -0.71 23.68 -34.13
CA SER A 170 -1.25 24.65 -33.15
C SER A 170 -2.10 23.98 -32.07
N MET A 171 -2.85 22.92 -32.43
CA MET A 171 -3.64 22.08 -31.51
C MET A 171 -2.83 21.17 -30.57
N ILE A 172 -1.54 20.92 -30.84
CA ILE A 172 -0.70 20.12 -29.93
C ILE A 172 -0.56 20.88 -28.61
N GLN A 173 -1.10 20.32 -27.53
CA GLN A 173 -0.84 20.80 -26.18
C GLN A 173 0.59 20.42 -25.79
N THR A 174 1.37 21.41 -25.40
CA THR A 174 2.68 21.22 -24.79
C THR A 174 2.58 21.72 -23.36
N ASP A 175 2.77 20.83 -22.39
CA ASP A 175 2.61 21.13 -20.97
C ASP A 175 3.75 22.05 -20.49
N THR A 176 3.64 23.35 -20.73
CA THR A 176 4.49 24.36 -20.10
C THR A 176 4.22 24.35 -18.61
N TYR A 177 4.99 23.54 -17.88
CA TYR A 177 5.07 23.58 -16.42
C TYR A 177 5.64 24.94 -16.03
N GLN A 178 4.75 25.91 -15.82
CA GLN A 178 5.13 27.16 -15.17
C GLN A 178 5.65 26.82 -13.78
N GLN A 179 6.92 27.15 -13.52
CA GLN A 179 7.50 27.08 -12.19
C GLN A 179 6.99 28.28 -11.38
N ASP A 180 5.99 28.03 -10.55
CA ASP A 180 5.65 28.84 -9.37
C ASP A 180 6.48 28.36 -8.15
#